data_AF-A0A542EFQ4-F1
#
_entry.id   AF-A0A542EFQ4-F1
#
_cell.length_a   1.000
_cell.length_b   1.000
_cell.length_c   1.000
_cell.angle_alpha   90.00
_cell.angle_beta   90.00
_cell.angle_gamma   90.00
#
_symmetry.space_group_name_H-M   'P 1'
#
loop_
_entity.id
_entity.type
_entity.pdbx_description
1 polymer ?
#
loop_
_entity_poly.entity_id
_entity_poly.type
_entity_poly.pdbx_seq_one_letter_code
_entity_poly.pdbx_strand_id
1 'polypeptide(L)'
;MNTKRQRSLAVAVVAACTLGLTACQDSAPPVAQPTSSTTQSPSSTESSSSSSQSPSSTESSSSSSSTESSSTSSSSSAGGGVSQSSAAGQCNNTSSYYIVKGSGTKVKKYGETQSVTGDVGDATLDLTISKGEAKDGGTDYPYDDDTQALIFDVKFKRTSADGFYVATPLAFSLIDENGRNCTRASSSSNNVVLGKDMLDVESINDKTTEYSGKMVFVVPKNKDYSKYTLLWNSDYKGGTEAGYGWQG
;
A
#
# COMPACT_ATOMS: atom_id res chain seq x y z
N MET A 1 -9.89 -54.81 -18.86
CA MET A 1 -10.72 -53.86 -19.63
C MET A 1 -9.96 -52.54 -19.69
N ASN A 2 -9.37 -52.26 -20.85
CA ASN A 2 -8.52 -51.09 -21.11
C ASN A 2 -9.30 -50.10 -21.96
N THR A 3 -9.39 -48.84 -21.53
CA THR A 3 -9.73 -47.75 -22.45
C THR A 3 -8.88 -46.52 -22.14
N LYS A 4 -7.76 -46.40 -22.86
CA LYS A 4 -6.99 -45.17 -22.99
C LYS A 4 -7.84 -44.15 -23.76
N ARG A 5 -7.89 -42.90 -23.30
CA ARG A 5 -8.26 -41.74 -24.13
C ARG A 5 -7.03 -40.86 -24.28
N GLN A 6 -6.31 -41.05 -25.39
CA GLN A 6 -5.44 -40.03 -25.96
C GLN A 6 -6.32 -38.95 -26.59
N ARG A 7 -5.98 -37.67 -26.35
CA ARG A 7 -6.38 -36.57 -27.23
C ARG A 7 -5.11 -35.94 -27.77
N SER A 8 -4.81 -36.27 -29.02
CA SER A 8 -3.88 -35.53 -29.88
C SER A 8 -4.68 -34.50 -30.67
N LEU A 9 -4.17 -33.28 -30.77
CA LEU A 9 -4.43 -32.24 -31.79
C LEU A 9 -3.51 -31.07 -31.44
N ALA A 10 -2.91 -30.31 -32.34
CA ALA A 10 -2.38 -30.48 -33.68
C ALA A 10 -1.51 -29.23 -33.85
N VAL A 11 -0.32 -29.40 -34.42
CA VAL A 11 0.65 -28.34 -34.66
C VAL A 11 0.10 -27.37 -35.71
N ALA A 12 0.19 -26.07 -35.45
CA ALA A 12 0.14 -25.04 -36.50
C ALA A 12 1.40 -24.17 -36.37
N VAL A 13 2.37 -24.46 -37.24
CA VAL A 13 3.51 -23.59 -37.54
C VAL A 13 3.00 -22.50 -38.49
N VAL A 14 3.05 -21.24 -38.09
CA VAL A 14 2.91 -20.11 -39.01
C VAL A 14 4.25 -19.40 -39.08
N ALA A 15 4.89 -19.49 -40.24
CA ALA A 15 6.14 -18.87 -40.57
C ALA A 15 5.93 -17.52 -41.29
N ALA A 16 6.78 -16.56 -40.91
CA ALA A 16 7.35 -15.44 -41.67
C ALA A 16 6.44 -14.45 -42.42
N CYS A 17 6.54 -13.18 -42.02
CA CYS A 17 6.70 -12.06 -42.94
C CYS A 17 7.63 -11.00 -42.31
N THR A 18 8.87 -10.98 -42.76
CA THR A 18 9.82 -9.86 -42.60
C THR A 18 9.42 -8.73 -43.54
N LEU A 19 9.09 -7.56 -43.01
CA LEU A 19 9.03 -6.32 -43.78
C LEU A 19 10.15 -5.40 -43.29
N GLY A 20 11.11 -5.17 -44.19
CA GLY A 20 12.18 -4.21 -43.98
C GLY A 20 11.67 -2.78 -44.05
N LEU A 21 12.18 -1.93 -43.17
CA LEU A 21 12.06 -0.48 -43.29
C LEU A 21 13.41 0.06 -43.76
N THR A 22 13.48 0.29 -45.07
CA THR A 22 14.51 1.10 -45.72
C THR A 22 14.28 2.59 -45.47
N ALA A 23 15.38 3.32 -45.29
CA ALA A 23 15.46 4.75 -45.02
C ALA A 23 14.94 5.66 -46.14
N CYS A 24 14.33 6.79 -45.73
CA CYS A 24 14.35 8.09 -46.42
C CYS A 24 14.47 9.15 -45.31
N GLN A 25 15.61 9.85 -45.16
CA GLN A 25 15.97 11.13 -45.80
C GLN A 25 14.86 12.19 -45.64
N ASP A 26 15.07 13.14 -44.74
CA ASP A 26 15.71 14.45 -45.00
C ASP A 26 14.69 15.47 -45.51
N SER A 27 14.31 16.39 -44.62
CA SER A 27 13.85 17.77 -44.90
C SER A 27 13.39 18.44 -43.59
N ALA A 28 14.27 19.19 -42.95
CA ALA A 28 13.91 20.47 -42.32
C ALA A 28 14.04 21.54 -43.42
N PRO A 29 13.35 22.71 -43.41
CA PRO A 29 13.51 23.77 -42.39
C PRO A 29 12.23 24.66 -42.24
N PRO A 30 12.26 25.95 -41.82
CA PRO A 30 12.41 26.43 -40.44
C PRO A 30 11.38 27.54 -40.02
N VAL A 31 11.54 28.05 -38.79
CA VAL A 31 11.16 29.39 -38.27
C VAL A 31 9.66 29.75 -38.05
N ALA A 32 9.30 30.06 -36.79
CA ALA A 32 8.92 31.42 -36.35
C ALA A 32 8.58 31.51 -34.84
N GLN A 33 9.40 32.25 -34.08
CA GLN A 33 8.96 33.11 -32.97
C GLN A 33 8.79 34.53 -33.53
N PRO A 34 7.79 35.33 -33.11
CA PRO A 34 7.90 36.17 -31.91
C PRO A 34 6.52 36.23 -31.16
N THR A 35 6.31 36.81 -29.97
CA THR A 35 6.64 38.17 -29.53
C THR A 35 6.26 38.30 -28.04
N SER A 36 7.13 38.89 -27.23
CA SER A 36 6.75 39.45 -25.92
C SER A 36 6.18 40.86 -26.11
N SER A 37 5.12 41.21 -25.38
CA SER A 37 4.67 42.57 -25.02
C SER A 37 3.35 42.43 -24.23
N THR A 38 2.89 43.27 -23.31
CA THR A 38 3.37 44.39 -22.51
C THR A 38 2.18 44.70 -21.58
N THR A 39 2.46 44.90 -20.29
CA THR A 39 1.81 45.81 -19.32
C THR A 39 0.37 46.31 -19.57
N GLN A 40 -0.53 46.14 -18.59
CA GLN A 40 -1.18 47.25 -17.86
C GLN A 40 -2.18 46.76 -16.79
N SER A 41 -2.02 47.31 -15.59
CA SER A 41 -3.05 47.42 -14.55
C SER A 41 -3.90 48.68 -14.81
N PRO A 42 -5.15 48.74 -14.34
CA PRO A 42 -5.41 49.70 -13.26
C PRO A 42 -6.39 49.23 -12.15
N SER A 43 -6.01 49.62 -10.93
CA SER A 43 -6.74 50.18 -9.79
C SER A 43 -8.28 50.18 -9.66
N SER A 44 -8.68 49.84 -8.42
CA SER A 44 -9.73 50.43 -7.53
C SER A 44 -11.19 50.33 -7.99
N THR A 45 -12.24 50.16 -7.19
CA THR A 45 -12.62 50.49 -5.80
C THR A 45 -13.89 49.61 -5.58
N GLU A 46 -14.40 49.17 -4.42
CA GLU A 46 -14.91 49.93 -3.28
C GLU A 46 -15.58 48.95 -2.29
N SER A 47 -15.67 49.43 -1.05
CA SER A 47 -16.19 48.85 0.19
C SER A 47 -17.60 48.24 0.12
N SER A 48 -17.91 47.36 1.09
CA SER A 48 -18.93 47.63 2.12
C SER A 48 -19.09 46.48 3.13
N SER A 49 -19.13 46.89 4.39
CA SER A 49 -19.28 46.14 5.63
C SER A 49 -20.77 45.93 5.98
N SER A 50 -20.99 45.19 7.09
CA SER A 50 -22.22 45.04 7.90
C SER A 50 -23.00 43.76 7.56
N SER A 51 -23.51 42.94 8.50
CA SER A 51 -23.92 43.21 9.88
C SER A 51 -23.88 41.95 10.74
N SER A 52 -23.70 42.17 12.03
CA SER A 52 -23.95 41.26 13.15
C SER A 52 -25.35 40.63 13.14
N GLN A 53 -25.46 39.42 13.70
CA GLN A 53 -26.54 39.05 14.64
C GLN A 53 -26.20 37.73 15.37
N SER A 54 -26.08 37.82 16.70
CA SER A 54 -26.30 36.70 17.62
C SER A 54 -27.81 36.40 17.73
N PRO A 55 -28.18 35.19 18.15
CA PRO A 55 -28.84 35.10 19.46
C PRO A 55 -28.38 33.93 20.34
N SER A 56 -28.70 34.10 21.63
CA SER A 56 -28.42 33.28 22.81
C SER A 56 -29.07 31.88 22.83
N SER A 57 -28.35 31.01 23.56
CA SER A 57 -28.77 30.07 24.61
C SER A 57 -30.09 29.29 24.51
N THR A 58 -29.97 27.97 24.62
CA THR A 58 -30.97 27.12 25.27
C THR A 58 -30.26 26.15 26.21
N GLU A 59 -30.74 26.12 27.46
CA GLU A 59 -30.21 25.33 28.56
C GLU A 59 -30.67 23.85 28.52
N SER A 60 -29.78 23.01 29.07
CA SER A 60 -29.99 21.89 29.99
C SER A 60 -31.00 20.78 29.68
N SER A 61 -30.48 19.54 29.66
CA SER A 61 -31.04 18.45 30.48
C SER A 61 -29.98 17.36 30.70
N SER A 62 -29.60 17.19 31.96
CA SER A 62 -28.90 16.03 32.49
C SER A 62 -29.87 14.85 32.61
N SER A 63 -29.42 13.64 32.30
CA SER A 63 -30.03 12.40 32.80
C SER A 63 -28.95 11.33 32.89
N SER A 64 -28.57 11.03 34.13
CA SER A 64 -27.79 9.85 34.50
C SER A 64 -28.73 8.65 34.60
N SER A 65 -28.35 7.50 34.08
CA SER A 65 -28.78 6.21 34.62
C SER A 65 -27.85 5.09 34.18
N SER A 66 -27.22 4.48 35.18
CA SER A 66 -26.49 3.23 35.13
C SER A 66 -27.42 2.08 34.74
N THR A 67 -26.90 1.13 33.96
CA THR A 67 -27.44 -0.23 33.94
C THR A 67 -26.29 -1.21 33.82
N GLU A 68 -26.02 -1.91 34.92
CA GLU A 68 -25.32 -3.19 34.86
C GLU A 68 -26.22 -4.21 34.18
N SER A 69 -25.65 -5.00 33.26
CA SER A 69 -26.21 -6.29 32.88
C SER A 69 -25.06 -7.16 32.40
N SER A 70 -24.68 -8.11 33.25
CA SER A 70 -23.91 -9.28 32.88
C SER A 70 -24.80 -10.19 32.03
N SER A 71 -24.34 -10.56 30.84
CA SER A 71 -24.73 -11.82 30.21
C SER A 71 -23.68 -12.25 29.20
N THR A 72 -23.07 -13.38 29.51
CA THR A 72 -22.37 -14.29 28.59
C THR A 72 -23.10 -14.40 27.25
N SER A 73 -22.37 -14.22 26.15
CA SER A 73 -22.79 -14.65 24.82
C SER A 73 -21.55 -14.89 23.97
N SER A 74 -21.34 -16.16 23.62
CA SER A 74 -20.45 -16.59 22.55
C SER A 74 -20.91 -15.98 21.23
N SER A 75 -20.02 -15.31 20.51
CA SER A 75 -20.28 -14.94 19.11
C SER A 75 -18.98 -14.77 18.32
N SER A 76 -18.76 -15.75 17.43
CA SER A 76 -18.40 -15.54 16.02
C SER A 76 -17.64 -14.26 15.68
N SER A 77 -16.35 -14.43 15.43
CA SER A 77 -15.45 -13.46 14.81
C SER A 77 -15.89 -13.15 13.37
N ALA A 78 -16.74 -12.14 13.19
CA ALA A 78 -16.90 -11.43 11.94
C ALA A 78 -16.26 -10.05 12.13
N GLY A 79 -15.38 -9.67 11.20
CA GLY A 79 -14.48 -8.52 11.27
C GLY A 79 -15.14 -7.24 11.77
N GLY A 80 -14.90 -6.92 13.03
CA GLY A 80 -15.12 -5.59 13.59
C GLY A 80 -13.86 -4.77 13.40
N GLY A 81 -14.00 -3.53 12.93
CA GLY A 81 -12.90 -2.57 12.89
C GLY A 81 -12.26 -2.45 14.26
N VAL A 82 -11.10 -3.08 14.47
CA VAL A 82 -10.40 -2.99 15.74
C VAL A 82 -9.71 -1.64 15.76
N SER A 83 -10.34 -0.66 16.42
CA SER A 83 -9.63 0.54 16.85
C SER A 83 -8.62 0.09 17.91
N GLN A 84 -7.36 -0.06 17.51
CA GLN A 84 -6.31 -0.48 18.44
C GLN A 84 -6.00 0.70 19.37
N SER A 85 -6.21 0.50 20.67
CA SER A 85 -5.86 1.51 21.66
C SER A 85 -4.35 1.78 21.61
N SER A 86 -3.96 3.06 21.54
CA SER A 86 -2.57 3.51 21.57
C SER A 86 -1.95 3.22 22.93
N ALA A 87 -1.39 2.02 23.12
CA ALA A 87 -0.61 1.68 24.30
C ALA A 87 0.88 1.91 23.98
N ALA A 88 1.59 2.60 24.86
CA ALA A 88 3.01 2.87 24.72
C ALA A 88 3.81 1.57 24.49
N GLY A 89 4.80 1.62 23.61
CA GLY A 89 5.66 0.46 23.31
C GLY A 89 4.97 -0.66 22.52
N GLN A 90 3.83 -0.42 21.87
CA GLN A 90 3.14 -1.36 20.98
C GLN A 90 2.89 -0.73 19.62
N CYS A 91 2.70 -1.57 18.60
CA CYS A 91 2.29 -1.05 17.31
C CYS A 91 0.90 -0.41 17.40
N ASN A 92 0.79 0.77 16.81
CA ASN A 92 -0.44 1.53 16.69
C ASN A 92 -0.66 1.82 15.20
N ASN A 93 -1.85 1.54 14.69
CA ASN A 93 -2.24 1.84 13.33
C ASN A 93 -3.60 2.51 13.31
N THR A 94 -3.66 3.69 12.69
CA THR A 94 -4.88 4.48 12.50
C THR A 94 -5.41 4.39 11.06
N SER A 95 -4.70 3.68 10.17
CA SER A 95 -5.11 3.50 8.78
C SER A 95 -6.34 2.61 8.68
N SER A 96 -7.27 2.97 7.79
CA SER A 96 -8.37 2.10 7.36
C SER A 96 -7.93 0.96 6.43
N TYR A 97 -6.67 0.97 5.96
CA TYR A 97 -6.11 -0.02 5.02
C TYR A 97 -5.14 -0.96 5.73
N TYR A 98 -5.66 -1.72 6.70
CA TYR A 98 -4.89 -2.72 7.45
C TYR A 98 -5.33 -4.13 7.10
N ILE A 99 -4.39 -5.07 7.22
CA ILE A 99 -4.60 -6.50 6.97
C ILE A 99 -4.34 -7.23 8.29
N VAL A 100 -5.10 -8.29 8.54
CA VAL A 100 -4.91 -9.15 9.73
C VAL A 100 -4.36 -10.51 9.31
N LYS A 101 -3.66 -11.18 10.21
CA LYS A 101 -3.18 -12.54 9.98
C LYS A 101 -4.34 -13.52 10.19
N GLY A 102 -4.70 -14.24 9.14
CA GLY A 102 -5.70 -15.30 9.19
C GLY A 102 -5.08 -16.65 9.56
N SER A 103 -5.93 -17.62 9.91
CA SER A 103 -5.48 -19.00 10.18
C SER A 103 -4.88 -19.68 8.93
N GLY A 104 -5.31 -19.26 7.73
CA GLY A 104 -4.83 -19.76 6.45
C GLY A 104 -3.64 -19.00 5.85
N THR A 105 -3.11 -17.98 6.54
CA THR A 105 -2.00 -17.17 6.00
C THR A 105 -0.74 -18.02 5.80
N LYS A 106 -0.26 -18.09 4.56
CA LYS A 106 0.96 -18.81 4.20
C LYS A 106 2.19 -17.94 4.49
N VAL A 107 2.89 -18.24 5.57
CA VAL A 107 4.06 -17.45 6.01
C VAL A 107 5.37 -18.07 5.53
N LYS A 108 6.23 -17.25 4.92
CA LYS A 108 7.60 -17.57 4.52
C LYS A 108 8.63 -16.84 5.39
N LYS A 109 9.89 -17.23 5.27
CA LYS A 109 10.98 -16.46 5.90
C LYS A 109 11.24 -15.16 5.14
N TYR A 110 11.63 -14.10 5.83
CA TYR A 110 12.14 -12.92 5.15
C TYR A 110 13.32 -13.32 4.22
N GLY A 111 13.35 -12.75 3.03
CA GLY A 111 14.28 -13.06 1.95
C GLY A 111 13.85 -14.22 1.04
N GLU A 112 12.87 -15.04 1.43
CA GLU A 112 12.33 -16.07 0.53
C GLU A 112 11.28 -15.49 -0.44
N THR A 113 11.38 -15.89 -1.71
CA THR A 113 10.37 -15.62 -2.72
C THR A 113 9.14 -16.50 -2.52
N GLN A 114 7.96 -15.91 -2.65
CA GLN A 114 6.68 -16.62 -2.61
C GLN A 114 5.85 -16.24 -3.82
N SER A 115 5.28 -17.24 -4.49
CA SER A 115 4.32 -17.01 -5.55
C SER A 115 2.94 -16.72 -4.95
N VAL A 116 2.40 -15.54 -5.27
CA VAL A 116 1.14 -15.03 -4.76
C VAL A 116 0.18 -14.74 -5.91
N THR A 117 -1.11 -14.89 -5.66
CA THR A 117 -2.16 -14.56 -6.65
C THR A 117 -2.86 -13.29 -6.21
N GLY A 118 -2.92 -12.32 -7.11
CA GLY A 118 -3.67 -11.08 -6.93
C GLY A 118 -5.12 -11.27 -7.36
N ASP A 119 -6.06 -10.90 -6.49
CA ASP A 119 -7.49 -10.88 -6.79
C ASP A 119 -7.86 -9.77 -7.79
N VAL A 120 -7.08 -8.69 -7.80
CA VAL A 120 -7.24 -7.59 -8.76
C VAL A 120 -6.38 -7.88 -9.98
N GLY A 121 -7.03 -8.00 -11.13
CA GLY A 121 -6.39 -8.19 -12.44
C GLY A 121 -5.91 -9.61 -12.73
N ASP A 122 -6.27 -10.59 -11.87
CA ASP A 122 -6.00 -12.03 -12.02
C ASP A 122 -4.53 -12.37 -12.31
N ALA A 123 -3.61 -11.62 -11.72
CA ALA A 123 -2.17 -11.80 -11.91
C ALA A 123 -1.56 -12.76 -10.88
N THR A 124 -0.57 -13.54 -11.31
CA THR A 124 0.33 -14.24 -10.40
C THR A 124 1.66 -13.50 -10.34
N LEU A 125 2.21 -13.35 -9.14
CA LEU A 125 3.44 -12.62 -8.86
C LEU A 125 4.38 -13.50 -8.06
N ASP A 126 5.67 -13.40 -8.35
CA ASP A 126 6.71 -13.80 -7.41
C ASP A 126 7.07 -12.58 -6.56
N LEU A 127 6.81 -12.66 -5.26
CA LEU A 127 7.02 -11.57 -4.29
C LEU A 127 8.11 -11.98 -3.30
N THR A 128 9.10 -11.10 -3.11
CA THR A 128 10.20 -11.27 -2.16
C THR A 128 10.27 -10.05 -1.26
N ILE A 129 10.30 -10.29 0.05
CA ILE A 129 10.37 -9.23 1.07
C ILE A 129 11.66 -9.41 1.86
N SER A 130 12.48 -8.37 1.96
CA SER A 130 13.70 -8.42 2.78
C SER A 130 13.38 -8.57 4.27
N LYS A 131 14.42 -8.83 5.07
CA LYS A 131 14.32 -8.56 6.50
C LYS A 131 14.20 -7.04 6.72
N GLY A 132 13.44 -6.65 7.75
CA GLY A 132 13.29 -5.24 8.12
C GLY A 132 14.59 -4.65 8.68
N GLU A 133 15.00 -3.50 8.15
CA GLU A 133 16.11 -2.68 8.66
C GLU A 133 15.56 -1.57 9.55
N ALA A 134 15.92 -1.58 10.83
CA ALA A 134 15.51 -0.53 11.76
C ALA A 134 16.40 0.70 11.63
N LYS A 135 15.80 1.89 11.52
CA LYS A 135 16.49 3.17 11.45
C LYS A 135 15.81 4.22 12.31
N ASP A 136 16.62 4.94 13.08
CA ASP A 136 16.17 6.13 13.79
C ASP A 136 15.91 7.25 12.77
N GLY A 137 14.77 7.94 12.92
CA GLY A 137 14.43 9.11 12.11
C GLY A 137 15.06 10.40 12.62
N GLY A 138 15.72 10.38 13.78
CA GLY A 138 16.30 11.56 14.39
C GLY A 138 15.26 12.57 14.86
N THR A 139 15.68 13.82 15.03
CA THR A 139 14.85 14.89 15.63
C THR A 139 13.69 15.34 14.76
N ASP A 140 13.77 15.12 13.44
CA ASP A 140 12.74 15.53 12.48
C ASP A 140 11.77 14.37 12.15
N TYR A 141 11.82 13.28 12.91
CA TYR A 141 10.90 12.17 12.73
C TYR A 141 9.50 12.59 13.18
N PRO A 142 8.45 12.47 12.32
CA PRO A 142 7.13 13.01 12.64
C PRO A 142 6.29 12.05 13.51
N TYR A 143 6.92 11.07 14.15
CA TYR A 143 6.29 10.08 15.02
C TYR A 143 6.89 10.17 16.43
N ASP A 144 6.24 9.50 17.39
CA ASP A 144 6.62 9.55 18.80
C ASP A 144 8.09 9.14 19.03
N ASP A 145 8.74 9.77 20.02
CA ASP A 145 10.17 9.58 20.33
C ASP A 145 10.57 8.12 20.64
N ASP A 146 9.61 7.29 21.09
CA ASP A 146 9.79 5.88 21.38
C ASP A 146 9.61 4.97 20.16
N THR A 147 9.45 5.54 18.97
CA THR A 147 9.28 4.83 17.69
C THR A 147 10.45 5.04 16.73
N GLN A 148 10.57 4.14 15.77
CA GLN A 148 11.55 4.22 14.68
C GLN A 148 11.00 3.62 13.39
N ALA A 149 11.70 3.85 12.28
CA ALA A 149 11.37 3.27 10.99
C ALA A 149 11.87 1.83 10.91
N LEU A 150 11.02 0.91 10.45
CA LEU A 150 11.40 -0.42 10.00
C LEU A 150 11.18 -0.50 8.49
N ILE A 151 12.26 -0.68 7.75
CA ILE A 151 12.31 -0.55 6.30
C ILE A 151 12.43 -1.93 5.66
N PHE A 152 11.57 -2.23 4.70
CA PHE A 152 11.58 -3.47 3.94
C PHE A 152 11.82 -3.17 2.46
N ASP A 153 12.73 -3.90 1.82
CA ASP A 153 12.80 -3.98 0.37
C ASP A 153 11.75 -4.96 -0.11
N VAL A 154 10.92 -4.50 -1.04
CA VAL A 154 9.87 -5.28 -1.68
C VAL A 154 10.26 -5.46 -3.13
N LYS A 155 10.28 -6.70 -3.61
CA LYS A 155 10.50 -7.04 -5.01
C LYS A 155 9.36 -7.89 -5.52
N PHE A 156 8.80 -7.53 -6.66
CA PHE A 156 7.79 -8.34 -7.33
C PHE A 156 8.04 -8.45 -8.81
N LYS A 157 7.70 -9.62 -9.35
CA LYS A 157 7.71 -9.90 -10.76
C LYS A 157 6.44 -10.62 -11.14
N ARG A 158 5.70 -10.11 -12.12
CA ARG A 158 4.54 -10.82 -12.64
C ARG A 158 4.99 -12.05 -13.42
N THR A 159 4.38 -13.19 -13.12
CA THR A 159 4.68 -14.49 -13.73
C THR A 159 3.52 -15.04 -14.56
N SER A 160 2.30 -14.53 -14.36
CA SER A 160 1.16 -14.88 -15.22
C SER A 160 1.36 -14.38 -16.66
N ALA A 161 0.80 -15.14 -17.61
CA ALA A 161 0.81 -14.77 -19.03
C ALA A 161 -0.17 -13.64 -19.35
N ASP A 162 -1.32 -13.65 -18.66
CA ASP A 162 -2.40 -12.69 -18.81
C ASP A 162 -2.61 -11.90 -17.51
N GLY A 163 -3.49 -10.90 -17.57
CA GLY A 163 -3.86 -10.06 -16.44
C GLY A 163 -2.94 -8.85 -16.26
N PHE A 164 -3.12 -8.13 -15.15
CA PHE A 164 -2.23 -7.05 -14.72
C PHE A 164 -2.18 -7.02 -13.20
N TYR A 165 -1.16 -6.40 -12.65
CA TYR A 165 -1.09 -6.14 -11.21
C TYR A 165 -0.97 -4.64 -10.94
N VAL A 166 -1.53 -4.18 -9.83
CA VAL A 166 -1.29 -2.83 -9.33
C VAL A 166 -0.41 -2.97 -8.10
N ALA A 167 0.87 -2.65 -8.24
CA ALA A 167 1.73 -2.47 -7.09
C ALA A 167 1.18 -1.32 -6.25
N THR A 168 1.07 -1.51 -4.94
CA THR A 168 0.65 -0.45 -4.04
C THR A 168 1.11 -0.76 -2.63
N PRO A 169 1.53 0.26 -1.85
CA PRO A 169 1.81 0.09 -0.43
C PRO A 169 0.60 -0.43 0.34
N LEU A 170 -0.64 -0.17 -0.11
CA LEU A 170 -1.87 -0.58 0.58
C LEU A 170 -2.06 -2.11 0.62
N ALA A 171 -1.38 -2.85 -0.25
CA ALA A 171 -1.43 -4.32 -0.27
C ALA A 171 -0.74 -4.96 0.93
N PHE A 172 -0.06 -4.17 1.76
CA PHE A 172 0.79 -4.67 2.83
C PHE A 172 0.29 -4.24 4.20
N SER A 173 0.65 -4.98 5.23
CA SER A 173 0.58 -4.54 6.62
C SER A 173 1.69 -5.17 7.42
N LEU A 174 2.14 -4.52 8.47
CA LEU A 174 3.09 -5.11 9.42
C LEU A 174 2.36 -5.33 10.73
N ILE A 175 2.42 -6.55 11.24
CA ILE A 175 1.93 -6.87 12.59
C ILE A 175 3.08 -7.20 13.53
N ASP A 176 2.95 -6.79 14.78
CA ASP A 176 3.86 -7.20 15.85
C ASP A 176 3.57 -8.63 16.36
N GLU A 177 4.33 -9.07 17.36
CA GLU A 177 4.21 -10.42 17.95
C GLU A 177 2.83 -10.69 18.59
N ASN A 178 2.07 -9.63 18.90
CA ASN A 178 0.73 -9.71 19.48
C ASN A 178 -0.37 -9.56 18.41
N GLY A 179 -0.01 -9.50 17.13
CA GLY A 179 -0.94 -9.29 16.02
C GLY A 179 -1.41 -7.84 15.89
N ARG A 180 -0.73 -6.87 16.53
CA ARG A 180 -1.10 -5.46 16.41
C ARG A 180 -0.51 -4.84 15.15
N ASN A 181 -1.32 -4.08 14.42
CA ASN A 181 -0.89 -3.46 13.18
C ASN A 181 -0.02 -2.23 13.48
N CYS A 182 1.09 -2.11 12.76
CA CYS A 182 2.00 -0.98 12.83
C CYS A 182 1.60 0.07 11.79
N THR A 183 1.76 1.35 12.13
CA THR A 183 1.50 2.44 11.19
C THR A 183 2.44 2.32 10.00
N ARG A 184 1.89 2.41 8.80
CA ARG A 184 2.67 2.54 7.57
C ARG A 184 3.07 4.01 7.41
N ALA A 185 4.35 4.30 7.24
CA ALA A 185 4.77 5.67 6.97
C ALA A 185 4.49 6.04 5.51
N SER A 186 4.04 7.28 5.27
CA SER A 186 3.84 7.78 3.90
C SER A 186 5.13 8.41 3.36
N SER A 187 5.24 8.54 2.04
CA SER A 187 6.35 9.23 1.38
C SER A 187 6.53 10.69 1.78
N SER A 188 5.46 11.34 2.25
CA SER A 188 5.47 12.72 2.77
C SER A 188 5.73 12.83 4.27
N SER A 189 5.63 11.72 5.02
CA SER A 189 5.72 11.69 6.49
C SER A 189 6.85 10.80 6.99
N ASN A 190 7.85 10.51 6.16
CA ASN A 190 9.08 9.89 6.63
C ASN A 190 10.28 10.61 6.05
N ASN A 191 11.30 10.82 6.88
CA ASN A 191 12.56 11.45 6.51
C ASN A 191 13.69 10.40 6.32
N VAL A 192 13.37 9.12 6.43
CA VAL A 192 14.34 8.01 6.43
C VAL A 192 14.52 7.40 5.04
N VAL A 193 13.47 7.37 4.23
CA VAL A 193 13.48 6.90 2.84
C VAL A 193 12.94 8.00 1.94
N LEU A 194 13.69 8.33 0.90
CA LEU A 194 13.22 9.30 -0.10
C LEU A 194 11.99 8.76 -0.81
N GLY A 195 11.00 9.61 -1.07
CA GLY A 195 9.75 9.20 -1.72
C GLY A 195 9.95 8.43 -3.03
N LYS A 196 10.96 8.79 -3.83
CA LYS A 196 11.32 8.09 -5.08
C LYS A 196 11.79 6.64 -4.91
N ASP A 197 12.25 6.28 -3.72
CA ASP A 197 12.74 4.93 -3.39
C ASP A 197 11.66 4.10 -2.69
N MET A 198 10.55 4.73 -2.29
CA MET A 198 9.41 4.03 -1.73
C MET A 198 8.60 3.32 -2.81
N LEU A 199 7.91 2.26 -2.39
CA LEU A 199 6.93 1.60 -3.23
C LEU A 199 5.77 2.56 -3.53
N ASP A 200 5.64 2.95 -4.80
CA ASP A 200 4.54 3.77 -5.30
C ASP A 200 3.44 2.91 -5.92
N VAL A 201 2.33 3.56 -6.28
CA VAL A 201 1.24 2.93 -7.02
C VAL A 201 1.59 2.84 -8.50
N GLU A 202 1.78 1.62 -9.01
CA GLU A 202 2.14 1.40 -10.40
C GLU A 202 1.43 0.19 -10.99
N SER A 203 1.01 0.29 -12.26
CA SER A 203 0.43 -0.83 -13.00
C SER A 203 1.52 -1.64 -13.71
N ILE A 204 1.61 -2.92 -13.36
CA ILE A 204 2.54 -3.87 -13.95
C ILE A 204 1.81 -4.71 -14.99
N ASN A 205 2.14 -4.45 -16.25
CA ASN A 205 1.56 -5.10 -17.41
C ASN A 205 2.55 -5.99 -18.15
N ASP A 206 3.83 -5.98 -17.75
CA ASP A 206 4.86 -6.83 -18.31
C ASP A 206 5.17 -8.03 -17.40
N LYS A 207 5.78 -9.07 -17.96
CA LYS A 207 6.15 -10.32 -17.25
C LYS A 207 7.66 -10.52 -17.12
N THR A 208 8.44 -9.54 -17.56
CA THR A 208 9.90 -9.67 -17.72
C THR A 208 10.65 -8.82 -16.71
N THR A 209 10.09 -7.68 -16.34
CA THR A 209 10.66 -6.69 -15.45
C THR A 209 10.42 -7.12 -14.00
N GLU A 210 11.48 -7.11 -13.21
CA GLU A 210 11.39 -7.12 -11.76
C GLU A 210 11.25 -5.67 -11.31
N TYR A 211 10.21 -5.43 -10.52
CA TYR A 211 9.96 -4.13 -9.91
C TYR A 211 10.37 -4.20 -8.45
N SER A 212 10.87 -3.08 -7.92
CA SER A 212 11.31 -2.99 -6.53
C SER A 212 10.99 -1.63 -5.93
N GLY A 213 10.67 -1.62 -4.64
CA GLY A 213 10.49 -0.40 -3.86
C GLY A 213 10.62 -0.66 -2.36
N LYS A 214 10.76 0.40 -1.58
CA LYS A 214 10.86 0.31 -0.12
C LYS A 214 9.51 0.55 0.55
N MET A 215 9.22 -0.24 1.57
CA MET A 215 8.10 -0.04 2.48
C MET A 215 8.62 0.37 3.85
N VAL A 216 7.97 1.34 4.48
CA VAL A 216 8.37 1.84 5.79
C VAL A 216 7.20 1.70 6.77
N PHE A 217 7.47 1.09 7.91
CA PHE A 217 6.53 1.02 9.03
C PHE A 217 7.13 1.67 10.27
N VAL A 218 6.28 2.31 11.06
CA VAL A 218 6.62 2.92 12.34
C VAL A 218 6.45 1.86 13.41
N VAL A 219 7.53 1.54 14.12
CA VAL A 219 7.56 0.49 15.13
C VAL A 219 8.15 1.00 16.43
N PRO A 220 7.77 0.46 17.60
CA PRO A 220 8.44 0.80 18.86
C PRO A 220 9.92 0.44 18.82
N LYS A 221 10.79 1.27 19.40
CA LYS A 221 12.22 1.01 19.53
C LYS A 221 12.50 -0.22 20.40
N ASN A 222 13.68 -0.82 20.23
CA ASN A 222 14.22 -1.90 21.07
C ASN A 222 13.34 -3.16 21.16
N LYS A 223 12.60 -3.48 20.09
CA LYS A 223 11.81 -4.71 19.98
C LYS A 223 12.56 -5.77 19.17
N ASP A 224 12.13 -7.02 19.34
CA ASP A 224 12.58 -8.14 18.51
C ASP A 224 11.77 -8.20 17.21
N TYR A 225 12.27 -7.54 16.16
CA TYR A 225 11.60 -7.49 14.86
C TYR A 225 11.56 -8.83 14.11
N SER A 226 12.29 -9.86 14.57
CA SER A 226 12.17 -11.21 13.97
C SER A 226 10.79 -11.82 14.21
N LYS A 227 10.08 -11.36 15.24
CA LYS A 227 8.73 -11.80 15.57
C LYS A 227 7.63 -11.06 14.81
N TYR A 228 7.98 -9.98 14.10
CA TYR A 228 7.03 -9.20 13.34
C TYR A 228 6.74 -9.91 12.01
N THR A 229 5.48 -9.88 11.59
CA THR A 229 5.06 -10.49 10.32
C THR A 229 4.61 -9.41 9.36
N LEU A 230 5.23 -9.33 8.19
CA LEU A 230 4.73 -8.51 7.09
C LEU A 230 3.73 -9.33 6.28
N LEU A 231 2.51 -8.83 6.18
CA LEU A 231 1.35 -9.46 5.56
C LEU A 231 1.08 -8.85 4.19
N TRP A 232 0.51 -9.66 3.29
CA TRP A 232 0.09 -9.21 1.96
C TRP A 232 -1.31 -9.73 1.60
N ASN A 233 -2.09 -8.84 0.98
CA ASN A 233 -3.37 -9.12 0.33
C ASN A 233 -3.62 -8.09 -0.79
N SER A 234 -4.11 -8.55 -1.94
CA SER A 234 -4.47 -7.74 -3.11
C SER A 234 -5.84 -7.06 -3.09
N ASP A 235 -6.72 -7.35 -2.13
CA ASP A 235 -8.08 -6.79 -2.10
C ASP A 235 -8.13 -5.32 -1.63
N TYR A 236 -7.04 -4.81 -1.03
CA TYR A 236 -6.92 -3.44 -0.51
C TYR A 236 -8.03 -3.03 0.49
N LYS A 237 -8.79 -3.99 1.04
CA LYS A 237 -9.84 -3.72 2.02
C LYS A 237 -9.31 -3.88 3.44
N GLY A 238 -9.59 -2.89 4.27
CA GLY A 238 -9.27 -2.93 5.70
C GLY A 238 -9.93 -4.11 6.42
N GLY A 239 -9.20 -4.72 7.35
CA GLY A 239 -9.67 -5.82 8.18
C GLY A 239 -9.74 -7.18 7.46
N THR A 240 -9.25 -7.27 6.23
CA THR A 240 -9.19 -8.54 5.50
C THR A 240 -8.07 -9.43 6.01
N GLU A 241 -8.27 -10.75 5.94
CA GLU A 241 -7.24 -11.72 6.25
C GLU A 241 -6.19 -11.77 5.15
N ALA A 242 -4.92 -11.86 5.55
CA ALA A 242 -3.82 -12.04 4.62
C ALA A 242 -3.81 -13.45 4.02
N GLY A 243 -3.67 -13.55 2.70
CA GLY A 243 -3.35 -14.84 2.08
C GLY A 243 -1.89 -15.26 2.34
N TYR A 244 -1.00 -14.28 2.51
CA TYR A 244 0.45 -14.46 2.45
C TYR A 244 1.17 -13.57 3.47
N GLY A 245 2.36 -13.98 3.90
CA GLY A 245 3.20 -13.16 4.77
C GLY A 245 4.64 -13.63 4.91
N TRP A 246 5.47 -12.79 5.54
CA TRP A 246 6.89 -13.05 5.78
C TRP A 246 7.25 -12.75 7.24
N GLN A 247 8.06 -13.59 7.86
CA GLN A 247 8.50 -13.48 9.26
C GLN A 247 9.88 -14.15 9.45
N GLY A 248 10.69 -13.72 10.42
CA GLY A 248 11.95 -14.38 10.83
C GLY A 248 13.23 -13.62 10.53
#